data_AF-A0A7D9I5S8-F1
#
_entry.id   AF-A0A7D9I5S8-F1
#
_cell.length_a   1.000
_cell.length_b   1.000
_cell.length_c   1.000
_cell.angle_alpha   90.00
_cell.angle_beta   90.00
_cell.angle_gamma   90.00
#
_symmetry.space_group_name_H-M   'P 1'
#
loop_
_entity.id
_entity.type
_entity.pdbx_description
1 polymer ?
#
loop_
_entity_poly.entity_id
_entity_poly.type
_entity_poly.pdbx_seq_one_letter_code
_entity_poly.pdbx_strand_id
1 'polypeptide(L)'
;MHVCGLILTFVLVQSSDRLQFFFIKNLDIRISDTTKVDVLRKCYEVTCSLREYVELHLQEFSASEALESFMNSSMVTCNADTNMRLDGAFTTNKASTMDELLEFVITRAAAKGEMRDNVLSLGYRRSQIRPAVMGSQTSGYENNMVAHVQSPVFEELHGMIGSDLMVHLLKDLSLFVKTGSCYLQVAGCPVNEVGLKQDTATKADGQNG
;
A
#
# COMPACT_ATOMS: atom_id res chain seq x y z
N MET A 1 26.92 -24.58 2.23
CA MET A 1 25.54 -25.04 2.53
C MET A 1 24.90 -24.02 3.43
N HIS A 2 24.00 -23.18 2.91
CA HIS A 2 23.18 -22.30 3.74
C HIS A 2 21.77 -22.87 3.76
N VAL A 3 21.33 -23.24 4.95
CA VAL A 3 19.97 -23.72 5.22
C VAL A 3 19.08 -22.48 5.27
N CYS A 4 18.26 -22.27 4.24
CA CYS A 4 17.22 -21.25 4.22
C CYS A 4 16.09 -21.67 5.14
N GLY A 5 15.95 -20.99 6.29
CA GLY A 5 14.81 -21.13 7.19
C GLY A 5 13.60 -20.34 6.70
N LEU A 6 12.44 -21.01 6.68
CA LEU A 6 11.10 -20.43 6.57
C LEU A 6 10.90 -19.34 7.64
N ILE A 7 10.41 -18.15 7.26
CA ILE A 7 9.87 -17.19 8.24
C ILE A 7 8.51 -16.68 7.75
N LEU A 8 7.47 -16.97 8.54
CA LEU A 8 6.09 -16.52 8.37
C LEU A 8 5.96 -15.02 8.68
N THR A 9 5.26 -14.28 7.82
CA THR A 9 4.66 -12.98 8.18
C THR A 9 3.26 -13.24 8.73
N PHE A 10 3.02 -12.81 9.97
CA PHE A 10 1.74 -12.95 10.65
C PHE A 10 0.94 -11.65 10.53
N VAL A 11 -0.28 -11.71 10.00
CA VAL A 11 -1.28 -10.67 10.27
C VAL A 11 -2.01 -11.11 11.55
N LEU A 12 -1.70 -10.46 12.66
CA LEU A 12 -2.44 -10.66 13.92
C LEU A 12 -3.73 -9.84 13.84
N VAL A 13 -4.85 -10.52 13.60
CA VAL A 13 -6.18 -9.94 13.80
C VAL A 13 -6.69 -10.44 15.15
N GLN A 14 -6.69 -9.57 16.15
CA GLN A 14 -7.23 -9.89 17.48
C GLN A 14 -8.72 -9.57 17.50
N SER A 15 -9.57 -10.60 17.42
CA SER A 15 -11.02 -10.47 17.65
C SER A 15 -11.40 -11.17 18.95
N SER A 16 -12.20 -10.48 19.77
CA SER A 16 -12.58 -10.78 21.16
C SER A 16 -12.72 -12.28 21.48
N ASP A 17 -11.71 -12.87 22.10
CA ASP A 17 -11.63 -14.26 22.59
C ASP A 17 -11.15 -15.34 21.62
N ARG A 18 -10.72 -15.02 20.39
CA ARG A 18 -9.97 -15.96 19.53
C ARG A 18 -8.90 -15.26 18.71
N LEU A 19 -7.63 -15.57 18.98
CA LEU A 19 -6.53 -15.38 18.04
C LEU A 19 -6.83 -16.19 16.77
N GLN A 20 -7.30 -15.52 15.72
CA GLN A 20 -7.42 -16.14 14.41
C GLN A 20 -6.14 -15.86 13.64
N PHE A 21 -5.31 -16.90 13.51
CA PHE A 21 -4.19 -16.90 12.58
C PHE A 21 -4.78 -16.94 11.16
N PHE A 22 -4.79 -15.81 10.47
CA PHE A 22 -4.98 -15.84 9.04
C PHE A 22 -3.69 -16.35 8.41
N PHE A 23 -3.66 -17.64 8.09
CA PHE A 23 -2.68 -18.22 7.19
C PHE A 23 -2.94 -17.67 5.79
N ILE A 24 -2.44 -16.48 5.51
CA ILE A 24 -2.20 -16.09 4.12
C ILE A 24 -0.94 -16.86 3.71
N LYS A 25 -1.12 -18.12 3.29
CA LYS A 25 -0.15 -18.71 2.35
C LYS A 25 -0.23 -17.82 1.13
N ASN A 26 0.73 -16.93 0.92
CA ASN A 26 1.22 -16.56 -0.41
C ASN A 26 2.37 -15.55 -0.31
N LEU A 27 3.50 -15.97 -0.88
CA LEU A 27 4.71 -15.25 -1.26
C LEU A 27 5.64 -14.74 -0.14
N ASP A 28 6.49 -15.67 0.30
CA ASP A 28 7.79 -15.39 0.92
C ASP A 28 8.72 -14.77 -0.14
N ILE A 29 8.97 -13.46 -0.05
CA ILE A 29 9.93 -12.75 -0.90
C ILE A 29 11.08 -12.25 -0.02
N ARG A 30 11.98 -13.16 0.36
CA ARG A 30 13.36 -12.82 0.75
C ARG A 30 14.23 -12.80 -0.50
N ILE A 31 14.25 -11.67 -1.17
CA ILE A 31 15.06 -11.49 -2.38
C ILE A 31 16.24 -10.57 -2.05
N SER A 32 17.42 -10.78 -2.65
CA SER A 32 18.59 -9.92 -2.48
C SER A 32 18.49 -8.67 -3.38
N ASP A 33 19.16 -7.57 -3.03
CA ASP A 33 18.90 -6.22 -3.60
C ASP A 33 18.87 -6.13 -5.13
N THR A 34 19.58 -6.98 -5.87
CA THR A 34 19.56 -6.98 -7.34
C THR A 34 18.42 -7.79 -7.97
N THR A 35 17.87 -8.80 -7.30
CA THR A 35 16.79 -9.64 -7.86
C THR A 35 15.38 -9.13 -7.49
N LYS A 36 15.28 -8.19 -6.54
CA LYS A 36 14.01 -7.64 -6.01
C LYS A 36 13.24 -6.85 -7.06
N VAL A 37 13.96 -6.02 -7.80
CA VAL A 37 13.40 -5.16 -8.84
C VAL A 37 12.86 -6.02 -10.00
N ASP A 38 13.47 -7.17 -10.27
CA ASP A 38 13.08 -8.03 -11.38
C ASP A 38 11.75 -8.78 -11.16
N VAL A 39 11.36 -9.06 -9.90
CA VAL A 39 10.04 -9.66 -9.62
C VAL A 39 8.94 -8.61 -9.71
N LEU A 40 9.15 -7.42 -9.14
CA LEU A 40 8.17 -6.34 -9.25
C LEU A 40 8.00 -5.88 -10.69
N ARG A 41 9.09 -5.75 -11.47
CA ARG A 41 9.03 -5.44 -12.91
C ARG A 41 8.34 -6.52 -13.76
N LYS A 42 8.18 -7.74 -13.24
CA LYS A 42 7.39 -8.78 -13.92
C LYS A 42 5.91 -8.69 -13.59
N CYS A 43 5.57 -8.24 -12.38
CA CYS A 43 4.18 -8.11 -11.93
C CYS A 43 3.57 -6.75 -12.28
N TYR A 44 4.38 -5.70 -12.33
CA TYR A 44 3.98 -4.33 -12.54
C TYR A 44 4.65 -3.77 -13.79
N GLU A 45 3.91 -2.98 -14.56
CA GLU A 45 4.44 -2.34 -15.76
C GLU A 45 5.41 -1.20 -15.43
N VAL A 46 5.06 -0.42 -14.39
CA VAL A 46 5.85 0.72 -13.97
C VAL A 46 6.29 0.52 -12.52
N THR A 47 7.58 0.77 -12.27
CA THR A 47 8.20 0.70 -10.94
C THR A 47 9.24 1.80 -10.83
N CYS A 48 9.14 2.61 -9.78
CA CYS A 48 10.10 3.65 -9.43
C CYS A 48 10.30 3.70 -7.91
N SER A 49 11.27 4.48 -7.46
CA SER A 49 11.39 4.88 -6.06
C SER A 49 10.28 5.86 -5.68
N LEU A 50 9.98 5.95 -4.38
CA LEU A 50 9.05 6.97 -3.90
C LEU A 50 9.59 8.38 -4.15
N ARG A 51 10.92 8.57 -4.10
CA ARG A 51 11.59 9.81 -4.47
C ARG A 51 11.25 10.25 -5.90
N GLU A 52 11.44 9.36 -6.87
CA GLU A 52 11.13 9.64 -8.28
C GLU A 52 9.64 9.94 -8.47
N TYR A 53 8.74 9.22 -7.78
CA TYR A 53 7.31 9.55 -7.79
C TYR A 53 7.02 10.98 -7.30
N VAL A 54 7.68 11.43 -6.22
CA VAL A 54 7.51 12.80 -5.73
C VAL A 54 8.03 13.81 -6.75
N GLU A 55 9.20 13.56 -7.36
CA GLU A 55 9.79 14.44 -8.39
C GLU A 55 8.96 14.52 -9.68
N LEU A 56 8.16 13.50 -9.99
CA LEU A 56 7.21 13.57 -11.11
C LEU A 56 6.11 14.63 -10.91
N HIS A 57 5.83 14.99 -9.66
CA HIS A 57 4.74 15.89 -9.28
C HIS A 57 5.23 17.23 -8.74
N LEU A 58 6.34 17.24 -8.00
CA LEU A 58 6.90 18.41 -7.35
C LEU A 58 8.25 18.76 -7.98
N GLN A 59 8.36 19.98 -8.51
CA GLN A 59 9.62 20.47 -9.08
C GLN A 59 10.68 20.79 -8.02
N GLU A 60 10.24 21.29 -6.86
CA GLU A 60 11.12 21.63 -5.74
C GLU A 60 10.42 21.25 -4.44
N PHE A 61 11.17 20.62 -3.54
CA PHE A 61 10.72 20.30 -2.19
C PHE A 61 11.93 20.15 -1.26
N SER A 62 11.67 20.29 0.04
CA SER A 62 12.65 20.09 1.10
C SER A 62 12.15 18.98 2.00
N ALA A 63 13.03 18.03 2.31
CA ALA A 63 12.73 16.87 3.14
C ALA A 63 13.81 16.73 4.20
N SER A 64 13.46 16.21 5.38
CA SER A 64 14.46 15.82 6.36
C SER A 64 15.31 14.67 5.83
N GLU A 65 16.50 14.46 6.41
CA GLU A 65 17.35 13.31 6.07
C GLU A 65 16.63 11.97 6.26
N ALA A 66 15.76 11.89 7.27
CA ALA A 66 14.95 10.70 7.54
C ALA A 66 13.93 10.46 6.41
N LEU A 67 13.21 11.50 5.97
CA LEU A 67 12.26 11.41 4.87
C LEU A 67 12.98 11.10 3.54
N GLU A 68 14.12 11.71 3.27
CA GLU A 68 14.93 11.40 2.09
C GLU A 68 15.37 9.93 2.07
N SER A 69 15.90 9.42 3.19
CA SER A 69 16.29 8.01 3.31
C SER A 69 15.10 7.08 3.08
N PHE A 70 13.95 7.44 3.65
CA PHE A 70 12.70 6.71 3.46
C PHE A 70 12.23 6.71 2.00
N MET A 71 12.23 7.85 1.32
CA MET A 71 11.80 7.95 -0.08
C MET A 71 12.72 7.19 -1.03
N ASN A 72 14.03 7.26 -0.80
CA ASN A 72 15.02 6.56 -1.63
C ASN A 72 15.01 5.04 -1.42
N SER A 73 14.63 4.58 -0.23
CA SER A 73 14.57 3.15 0.07
C SER A 73 13.21 2.51 -0.21
N SER A 74 12.15 3.29 -0.38
CA SER A 74 10.80 2.84 -0.68
C SER A 74 10.54 2.77 -2.20
N MET A 75 9.66 1.86 -2.61
CA MET A 75 9.31 1.65 -4.02
C MET A 75 7.82 1.87 -4.24
N VAL A 76 7.48 2.45 -5.38
CA VAL A 76 6.10 2.67 -5.85
C VAL A 76 5.94 1.94 -7.17
N THR A 77 4.85 1.18 -7.28
CA THR A 77 4.54 0.42 -8.50
C THR A 77 3.08 0.57 -8.88
N CYS A 78 2.80 0.46 -10.18
CA CYS A 78 1.43 0.45 -10.69
C CYS A 78 1.29 -0.49 -11.90
N ASN A 79 0.05 -0.91 -12.14
CA ASN A 79 -0.32 -1.75 -13.28
C ASN A 79 -0.53 -0.88 -14.53
N ALA A 80 -0.65 -1.54 -15.69
CA ALA A 80 -0.96 -0.91 -16.98
C ALA A 80 -2.17 0.04 -16.93
N ASP A 81 -3.20 -0.35 -16.17
CA ASP A 81 -4.47 0.37 -16.11
C ASP A 81 -4.45 1.52 -15.10
N THR A 82 -3.30 1.81 -14.48
CA THR A 82 -3.17 2.84 -13.44
C THR A 82 -2.02 3.78 -13.77
N ASN A 83 -2.31 5.08 -13.81
CA ASN A 83 -1.29 6.09 -14.05
C ASN A 83 -0.46 6.33 -12.78
N MET A 84 0.86 6.32 -12.93
CA MET A 84 1.81 6.75 -11.88
C MET A 84 1.70 8.25 -11.59
N ARG A 85 1.21 9.02 -12.58
CA ARG A 85 0.98 10.45 -12.45
C ARG A 85 -0.47 10.70 -12.06
N LEU A 86 -0.69 11.56 -11.07
CA LEU A 86 -2.01 12.05 -10.76
C LEU A 86 -2.48 12.98 -11.87
N ASP A 87 -3.55 12.58 -12.56
CA ASP A 87 -4.14 13.36 -13.63
C ASP A 87 -4.95 14.55 -13.07
N GLY A 88 -4.72 15.74 -13.64
CA GLY A 88 -5.46 16.96 -13.30
C GLY A 88 -4.75 17.88 -12.31
N ALA A 89 -5.47 18.90 -11.86
CA ALA A 89 -4.97 19.82 -10.83
C ALA A 89 -5.04 19.14 -9.46
N PHE A 90 -3.93 19.16 -8.74
CA PHE A 90 -3.85 18.70 -7.36
C PHE A 90 -3.29 19.80 -6.47
N THR A 91 -3.50 19.66 -5.17
CA THR A 91 -3.00 20.59 -4.16
C THR A 91 -1.98 19.90 -3.26
N THR A 92 -0.91 20.61 -2.94
CA THR A 92 0.07 20.18 -1.93
C THR A 92 -0.36 20.56 -0.52
N ASN A 93 -1.57 21.09 -0.36
CA ASN A 93 -2.09 21.47 0.94
C ASN A 93 -2.50 20.23 1.73
N LYS A 94 -2.10 20.20 3.00
CA LYS A 94 -2.60 19.23 3.98
C LYS A 94 -4.02 19.62 4.40
N ALA A 95 -5.00 19.23 3.58
CA ALA A 95 -6.42 19.49 3.81
C ALA A 95 -7.06 18.53 4.84
N SER A 96 -6.42 17.38 5.09
CA SER A 96 -6.90 16.36 6.01
C SER A 96 -5.77 15.83 6.90
N THR A 97 -6.12 15.15 7.98
CA THR A 97 -5.19 14.35 8.80
C THR A 97 -4.92 12.99 8.15
N MET A 98 -3.84 12.31 8.54
CA MET A 98 -3.58 10.95 8.04
C MET A 98 -4.72 9.99 8.39
N ASP A 99 -5.32 10.14 9.57
CA ASP A 99 -6.46 9.32 10.01
C ASP A 99 -7.68 9.48 9.10
N GLU A 100 -8.01 10.71 8.71
CA GLU A 100 -9.11 10.99 7.76
C GLU A 100 -8.82 10.41 6.37
N LEU A 101 -7.57 10.47 5.91
CA LEU A 101 -7.17 9.87 4.63
C LEU A 101 -7.26 8.33 4.67
N LEU A 102 -6.81 7.72 5.76
CA LEU A 102 -6.90 6.28 5.97
C LEU A 102 -8.35 5.82 6.03
N GLU A 103 -9.21 6.52 6.77
CA GLU A 103 -10.65 6.26 6.80
C GLU A 103 -11.24 6.33 5.39
N PHE A 104 -10.90 7.37 4.62
CA PHE A 104 -11.35 7.52 3.25
C PHE A 104 -10.91 6.35 2.35
N VAL A 105 -9.62 5.99 2.38
CA VAL A 105 -9.06 4.91 1.54
C VAL A 105 -9.67 3.56 1.91
N ILE A 106 -9.72 3.23 3.21
CA ILE A 106 -10.27 1.97 3.71
C ILE A 106 -11.77 1.87 3.37
N THR A 107 -12.52 2.95 3.59
CA THR A 107 -13.95 3.00 3.28
C THR A 107 -14.20 2.79 1.79
N ARG A 108 -13.47 3.49 0.93
CA ARG A 108 -13.59 3.37 -0.53
C ARG A 108 -13.25 1.96 -1.01
N ALA A 109 -12.18 1.37 -0.50
CA ALA A 109 -11.76 0.02 -0.86
C ALA A 109 -12.81 -1.03 -0.45
N ALA A 110 -13.32 -0.96 0.78
CA ALA A 110 -14.35 -1.90 1.22
C ALA A 110 -15.72 -1.67 0.55
N ALA A 111 -16.04 -0.43 0.18
CA ALA A 111 -17.29 -0.09 -0.49
C ALA A 111 -17.40 -0.69 -1.90
N LYS A 112 -16.29 -1.02 -2.58
CA LYS A 112 -16.32 -1.71 -3.87
C LYS A 112 -16.70 -3.19 -3.79
N GLY A 113 -16.69 -3.78 -2.59
CA GLY A 113 -17.12 -5.16 -2.36
C GLY A 113 -16.03 -6.21 -2.59
N GLU A 114 -14.90 -5.82 -3.20
CA GLU A 114 -13.68 -6.61 -3.26
C GLU A 114 -12.83 -6.26 -2.02
N MET A 115 -12.99 -7.03 -0.94
CA MET A 115 -12.27 -6.84 0.34
C MET A 115 -10.74 -6.99 0.25
N ARG A 116 -10.20 -7.10 -0.97
CA ARG A 116 -8.79 -7.29 -1.27
C ARG A 116 -8.26 -6.26 -2.27
N ASP A 117 -9.02 -5.22 -2.56
CA ASP A 117 -8.58 -4.15 -3.46
C ASP A 117 -7.40 -3.33 -2.91
N ASN A 118 -7.23 -3.30 -1.58
CA ASN A 118 -6.14 -2.57 -0.96
C ASN A 118 -5.65 -3.26 0.32
N VAL A 119 -4.33 -3.35 0.51
CA VAL A 119 -3.71 -3.91 1.72
C VAL A 119 -4.19 -3.20 3.00
N LEU A 120 -4.52 -1.91 2.93
CA LEU A 120 -5.01 -1.14 4.06
C LEU A 120 -6.42 -1.55 4.50
N SER A 121 -7.25 -2.08 3.59
CA SER A 121 -8.61 -2.52 3.93
C SER A 121 -8.69 -3.96 4.43
N LEU A 122 -7.58 -4.69 4.44
CA LEU A 122 -7.53 -6.05 4.97
C LEU A 122 -7.93 -6.07 6.45
N GLY A 123 -8.88 -6.95 6.79
CA GLY A 123 -9.42 -7.08 8.14
C GLY A 123 -10.67 -6.23 8.41
N TYR A 124 -10.98 -5.22 7.58
CA TYR A 124 -12.16 -4.37 7.79
C TYR A 124 -13.37 -4.87 7.00
N ARG A 125 -14.48 -5.19 7.69
CA ARG A 125 -15.75 -5.51 7.02
C ARG A 125 -16.52 -4.26 6.60
N ARG A 126 -17.31 -4.34 5.52
CA ARG A 126 -18.27 -3.30 5.08
C ARG A 126 -19.16 -2.78 6.21
N SER A 127 -19.49 -3.61 7.21
CA SER A 127 -20.32 -3.27 8.36
C SER A 127 -19.57 -2.73 9.58
N GLN A 128 -18.22 -2.76 9.57
CA GLN A 128 -17.35 -2.28 10.65
C GLN A 128 -16.75 -0.90 10.38
N ILE A 129 -16.91 -0.40 9.15
CA ILE A 129 -16.53 0.97 8.78
C ILE A 129 -17.61 1.89 9.36
N ARG A 130 -17.36 2.39 10.56
CA ARG A 130 -18.28 3.29 11.24
C ARG A 130 -18.37 4.59 10.46
N PRO A 131 -19.56 5.18 10.30
CA PRO A 131 -19.65 6.57 9.90
C PRO A 131 -19.04 7.42 11.02
N ALA A 132 -18.10 8.30 10.68
CA ALA A 132 -17.54 9.30 11.58
C ALA A 132 -18.67 10.15 12.20
N VAL A 133 -19.16 9.72 13.36
CA VAL A 133 -19.94 10.56 14.27
C VAL A 133 -18.91 11.21 15.19
N MET A 134 -18.82 12.54 15.10
CA MET A 134 -17.96 13.37 15.93
C MET A 134 -17.98 12.91 17.39
N GLY A 135 -16.81 12.56 17.93
CA GLY A 135 -16.59 12.47 19.37
C GLY A 135 -16.34 11.08 19.98
N SER A 136 -16.17 10.01 19.20
CA SER A 136 -15.84 8.69 19.77
C SER A 136 -14.35 8.33 19.60
N GLN A 137 -13.69 8.15 20.73
CA GLN A 137 -12.28 7.87 20.92
C GLN A 137 -11.81 6.64 20.12
N THR A 138 -10.78 6.85 19.29
CA THR A 138 -9.80 5.87 18.78
C THR A 138 -10.20 4.40 18.92
N SER A 139 -11.06 3.94 18.01
CA SER A 139 -11.13 2.51 17.69
C SER A 139 -9.85 2.17 16.92
N GLY A 140 -8.85 1.64 17.63
CA GLY A 140 -7.55 1.29 17.06
C GLY A 140 -7.69 0.44 15.80
N TYR A 141 -7.01 0.86 14.75
CA TYR A 141 -6.91 0.10 13.51
C TYR A 141 -6.34 -1.30 13.82
N GLU A 142 -7.08 -2.36 13.51
CA GLU A 142 -6.63 -3.76 13.72
C GLU A 142 -5.53 -4.15 12.71
N ASN A 143 -5.39 -3.38 11.62
CA ASN A 143 -4.41 -3.62 10.58
C ASN A 143 -3.08 -2.92 10.91
N ASN A 144 -2.04 -3.72 11.18
CA ASN A 144 -0.69 -3.23 11.47
C ASN A 144 -0.08 -2.37 10.34
N MET A 145 -0.57 -2.50 9.09
CA MET A 145 -0.12 -1.63 7.99
C MET A 145 -0.59 -0.20 8.19
N VAL A 146 -1.79 -0.02 8.76
CA VAL A 146 -2.32 1.31 9.09
C VAL A 146 -1.44 1.97 10.15
N ALA A 147 -1.06 1.24 11.20
CA ALA A 147 -0.12 1.74 12.20
C ALA A 147 1.23 2.17 11.59
N HIS A 148 1.69 1.50 10.53
CA HIS A 148 2.90 1.88 9.81
C HIS A 148 2.73 3.19 9.01
N VAL A 149 1.59 3.35 8.34
CA VAL A 149 1.25 4.58 7.59
C VAL A 149 0.95 5.77 8.51
N GLN A 150 0.58 5.53 9.78
CA GLN A 150 0.47 6.57 10.81
C GLN A 150 1.82 7.01 11.40
N SER A 151 2.94 6.47 10.93
CA SER A 151 4.26 6.83 11.48
C SER A 151 4.66 8.27 11.14
N PRO A 152 5.54 8.90 11.95
CA PRO A 152 5.94 10.30 11.73
C PRO A 152 6.52 10.59 10.34
N VAL A 153 7.19 9.62 9.72
CA VAL A 153 7.76 9.80 8.37
C VAL A 153 6.68 9.91 7.29
N PHE A 154 5.55 9.21 7.46
CA PHE A 154 4.40 9.34 6.58
C PHE A 154 3.63 10.64 6.82
N GLU A 155 3.55 11.10 8.08
CA GLU A 155 3.00 12.42 8.41
C GLU A 155 3.84 13.56 7.80
N GLU A 156 5.16 13.44 7.81
CA GLU A 156 6.08 14.37 7.16
C GLU A 156 5.90 14.33 5.64
N LEU A 157 5.86 13.13 5.04
CA LEU A 157 5.57 12.93 3.62
C LEU A 157 4.23 13.59 3.24
N HIS A 158 3.18 13.40 4.04
CA HIS A 158 1.87 14.00 3.83
C HIS A 158 1.91 15.52 3.89
N GLY A 159 2.64 16.08 4.87
CA GLY A 159 2.85 17.52 4.96
C GLY A 159 3.55 18.09 3.73
N MET A 160 4.44 17.31 3.11
CA MET A 160 5.20 17.71 1.92
C MET A 160 4.40 17.58 0.62
N ILE A 161 3.74 16.44 0.39
CA ILE A 161 3.08 16.15 -0.90
C ILE A 161 1.61 16.59 -0.94
N GLY A 162 1.01 16.85 0.22
CA GLY A 162 -0.40 17.20 0.35
C GLY A 162 -1.34 15.99 0.31
N SER A 163 -2.63 16.28 0.49
CA SER A 163 -3.64 15.23 0.69
C SER A 163 -3.98 14.50 -0.61
N ASP A 164 -4.00 15.20 -1.75
CA ASP A 164 -4.37 14.63 -3.03
C ASP A 164 -3.36 13.57 -3.49
N LEU A 165 -2.06 13.90 -3.44
CA LEU A 165 -0.99 12.98 -3.79
C LEU A 165 -0.87 11.84 -2.78
N MET A 166 -1.14 12.10 -1.50
CA MET A 166 -1.14 11.03 -0.48
C MET A 166 -2.29 10.04 -0.72
N VAL A 167 -3.49 10.52 -1.05
CA VAL A 167 -4.61 9.64 -1.41
C VAL A 167 -4.29 8.83 -2.66
N HIS A 168 -3.74 9.45 -3.71
CA HIS A 168 -3.35 8.73 -4.91
C HIS A 168 -2.33 7.62 -4.61
N LEU A 169 -1.29 7.96 -3.83
CA LEU A 169 -0.25 7.02 -3.42
C LEU A 169 -0.80 5.83 -2.61
N LEU A 170 -1.72 6.08 -1.67
CA LEU A 170 -2.25 5.03 -0.79
C LEU A 170 -3.38 4.22 -1.42
N LYS A 171 -4.17 4.83 -2.31
CA LYS A 171 -5.37 4.24 -2.90
C LYS A 171 -5.08 3.50 -4.19
N ASP A 172 -4.32 4.13 -5.08
CA ASP A 172 -4.22 3.72 -6.49
C ASP A 172 -2.90 3.01 -6.78
N LEU A 173 -1.82 3.36 -6.05
CA LEU A 173 -0.49 2.80 -6.26
C LEU A 173 -0.16 1.72 -5.22
N SER A 174 0.73 0.79 -5.59
CA SER A 174 1.29 -0.19 -4.65
C SER A 174 2.57 0.37 -4.05
N LEU A 175 2.56 0.56 -2.73
CA LEU A 175 3.69 1.13 -1.98
C LEU A 175 4.39 0.06 -1.17
N PHE A 176 5.69 -0.08 -1.38
CA PHE A 176 6.57 -1.01 -0.67
C PHE A 176 7.63 -0.23 0.12
N VAL A 177 7.65 -0.43 1.43
CA VAL A 177 8.60 0.22 2.35
C VAL A 177 9.67 -0.78 2.77
N LYS A 178 10.93 -0.33 2.84
CA LYS A 178 12.03 -1.17 3.33
C LYS A 178 11.99 -1.26 4.85
N THR A 179 11.94 -2.48 5.40
CA THR A 179 12.05 -2.76 6.83
C THR A 179 13.20 -3.74 7.05
N GLY A 180 14.36 -3.21 7.47
CA GLY A 180 15.60 -3.98 7.55
C GLY A 180 16.10 -4.40 6.17
N SER A 181 16.22 -5.72 5.94
CA SER A 181 16.64 -6.29 4.65
C SER A 181 15.47 -6.61 3.71
N CYS A 182 14.23 -6.48 4.18
CA CYS A 182 13.01 -6.90 3.48
C CYS A 182 12.17 -5.69 3.06
N TYR A 183 11.24 -5.93 2.14
CA TYR A 183 10.22 -4.97 1.75
C TYR A 183 8.86 -5.42 2.26
N LEU A 184 8.08 -4.45 2.74
CA LEU A 184 6.72 -4.63 3.21
C LEU A 184 5.79 -3.83 2.32
N GLN A 185 4.77 -4.47 1.75
CA GLN A 185 3.71 -3.74 1.06
C GLN A 185 2.80 -3.10 2.11
N VAL A 186 2.65 -1.79 2.06
CA VAL A 186 1.88 -1.02 3.06
C VAL A 186 0.62 -0.41 2.47
N ALA A 187 0.51 -0.30 1.14
CA ALA A 187 -0.67 0.21 0.45
C ALA A 187 -0.83 -0.39 -0.96
N GLY A 188 -2.00 -0.17 -1.56
CA GLY A 188 -2.36 -0.61 -2.90
C GLY A 188 -2.84 -2.06 -2.96
N CYS A 189 -3.11 -2.54 -4.19
CA CYS A 189 -3.60 -3.89 -4.44
C CYS A 189 -2.55 -4.94 -4.00
N PRO A 190 -2.91 -5.94 -3.18
CA PRO A 190 -1.98 -6.96 -2.73
C PRO A 190 -1.28 -7.64 -3.91
N VAL A 191 0.05 -7.75 -3.85
CA VAL A 191 0.89 -8.27 -4.95
C VAL A 191 0.45 -9.66 -5.45
N ASN A 192 -0.11 -10.50 -4.58
CA ASN A 192 -0.60 -11.83 -4.93
C ASN A 192 -1.85 -11.81 -5.84
N GLU A 193 -2.54 -10.67 -5.97
CA GLU A 193 -3.71 -10.52 -6.83
C GLU A 193 -3.36 -9.93 -8.20
N VAL A 194 -2.23 -9.23 -8.30
CA VAL A 194 -1.76 -8.62 -9.54
C VAL A 194 -1.43 -9.69 -10.60
N GLY A 195 -0.74 -10.76 -10.19
CA GLY A 195 -0.44 -11.88 -11.09
C GLY A 195 -1.66 -12.74 -11.46
N LEU A 196 -2.66 -12.82 -10.58
CA LEU A 196 -3.87 -13.62 -10.84
C LEU A 196 -4.79 -12.95 -11.87
N LYS A 197 -4.87 -11.61 -11.88
CA LYS A 197 -5.71 -10.88 -12.84
C LYS A 197 -5.20 -11.00 -14.29
N GLN A 198 -3.88 -11.05 -14.49
CA GLN A 198 -3.27 -11.26 -15.81
C GLN A 198 -3.61 -12.65 -16.38
N ASP A 199 -3.49 -13.72 -15.59
CA ASP A 199 -3.80 -15.09 -16.01
C ASP A 199 -5.29 -15.32 -16.34
N THR A 200 -6.20 -14.60 -15.66
CA THR A 200 -7.63 -14.67 -15.97
C THR A 200 -8.01 -13.91 -17.23
N ALA A 201 -7.34 -12.80 -17.55
CA ALA A 201 -7.58 -12.06 -18.78
C ALA A 201 -7.16 -12.86 -20.02
N THR A 202 -6.03 -13.57 -19.96
CA THR A 202 -5.56 -14.40 -21.07
C THR A 202 -6.44 -15.63 -21.33
N LYS A 203 -7.20 -16.10 -20.33
CA LYS A 203 -8.15 -17.22 -20.50
C LYS A 203 -9.53 -16.79 -21.03
N ALA A 204 -9.91 -15.52 -20.90
CA ALA A 204 -11.18 -15.01 -21.40
C ALA A 204 -11.21 -14.84 -22.94
N ASP A 205 -10.06 -14.58 -23.56
CA ASP A 205 -9.94 -14.45 -25.02
C ASP A 205 -9.82 -15.80 -25.77
N GLY A 206 -9.74 -16.92 -25.04
CA GLY A 206 -9.54 -18.25 -25.62
C GLY A 206 -10.81 -19.11 -25.79
N GLN A 207 -12.00 -18.56 -25.55
CA GLN A 207 -13.26 -19.35 -25.53
C GLN A 207 -14.37 -18.85 -26.48
N ASN A 208 -13.99 -18.18 -27.58
CA ASN A 208 -14.85 -18.03 -28.76
C ASN A 208 -14.12 -18.56 -30.00
N GLY A 209 -14.13 -19.88 -30.15
CA GLY A 209 -13.69 -20.61 -31.35
C GLY A 209 -14.54 -21.84 -31.56
#